data_AF-A0A1I1NB41-F1
#
_entry.id   AF-A0A1I1NB41-F1
#
_cell.length_a   1.000
_cell.length_b   1.000
_cell.length_c   1.000
_cell.angle_alpha   90.00
_cell.angle_beta   90.00
_cell.angle_gamma   90.00
#
_symmetry.space_group_name_H-M   'P 1'
#
loop_
_entity.id
_entity.type
_entity.pdbx_description
1 polymer ?
#
loop_
_entity_poly.entity_id
_entity_poly.type
_entity_poly.pdbx_seq_one_letter_code
_entity_poly.pdbx_strand_id
1 'polypeptide(L)'
;MKLRINCETCDARRINEDNYREFSQIRVYTEKLIVDDRSKEVLNRLPFNIKAEEVRTKDFTEEPGCKTQNVNGIYEIAPDSSVPEGTSIAVNGMLKIAPGSQEVLKRFSRITVNGVILCPRSIASLLPFPGLTINGITKAYPDDYVLMDNQYRLDKYFPLRAQENTGYYAASFIYDGDIETDFTKLAAKNVKFSTGKIYIRKSHLETALPLFNIEAKIVEIPDNCNVIVADQNELDEQFVNTYGTNLYIIGHLHVAAENMHALNRIESLFVEGDITTQKECVLRLNEIKAICSNMIVSRGVVMEDMAMATLDRTTLERATEGVLVRDCALLKIEKDVPEELIRQRLKIRDCAKVNCSNEQKAAVSAVSSDVAFIGTSSVKSLFGNLFGNGSAEMELQPETSAFEDDTRYINAEYYEL
;
A
#
# COMPACT_ATOMS: atom_id res chain seq x y z
N MET A 1 -50.27 -11.71 -6.27
CA MET A 1 -49.11 -11.92 -5.41
C MET A 1 -47.85 -11.36 -6.04
N LYS A 2 -47.08 -10.58 -5.28
CA LYS A 2 -45.76 -10.04 -5.65
C LYS A 2 -44.69 -10.81 -4.89
N LEU A 3 -43.49 -10.95 -5.45
CA LEU A 3 -42.35 -11.59 -4.81
C LEU A 3 -41.16 -10.65 -4.74
N ARG A 4 -40.51 -10.55 -3.59
CA ARG A 4 -39.22 -9.88 -3.43
C ARG A 4 -38.19 -10.86 -2.86
N ILE A 5 -37.09 -11.03 -3.57
CA ILE A 5 -35.94 -11.85 -3.17
C ILE A 5 -34.78 -10.89 -2.92
N ASN A 6 -34.22 -10.92 -1.72
CA ASN A 6 -32.94 -10.27 -1.43
C ASN A 6 -31.93 -11.37 -1.09
N CYS A 7 -30.80 -11.42 -1.79
CA CYS A 7 -29.77 -12.42 -1.55
C CYS A 7 -28.37 -11.92 -1.90
N GLU A 8 -27.32 -12.57 -1.43
CA GLU A 8 -25.95 -12.22 -1.88
C GLU A 8 -25.70 -12.82 -3.27
N THR A 9 -26.03 -14.11 -3.46
CA THR A 9 -25.94 -14.81 -4.74
C THR A 9 -27.30 -15.36 -5.17
N CYS A 10 -27.72 -15.01 -6.38
CA CYS A 10 -28.91 -15.56 -7.04
C CYS A 10 -28.48 -16.44 -8.22
N ASP A 11 -28.82 -17.73 -8.20
CA ASP A 11 -28.52 -18.66 -9.29
C ASP A 11 -29.78 -18.99 -10.09
N ALA A 12 -29.81 -18.55 -11.33
CA ALA A 12 -30.94 -18.75 -12.22
C ALA A 12 -30.78 -19.97 -13.14
N ARG A 13 -29.63 -20.65 -13.14
CA ARG A 13 -29.32 -21.71 -14.14
C ARG A 13 -30.31 -22.88 -14.10
N ARG A 14 -30.92 -23.12 -12.94
CA ARG A 14 -31.90 -24.20 -12.72
C ARG A 14 -33.35 -23.73 -12.59
N ILE A 15 -33.62 -22.48 -12.99
CA ILE A 15 -34.93 -21.85 -12.85
C ILE A 15 -36.08 -22.76 -13.26
N ASN A 16 -36.98 -22.98 -12.31
CA ASN A 16 -38.23 -23.70 -12.54
C ASN A 16 -39.36 -22.69 -12.77
N GLU A 17 -39.75 -22.51 -14.04
CA GLU A 17 -40.78 -21.55 -14.45
C GLU A 17 -42.08 -21.67 -13.65
N ASP A 18 -42.52 -22.89 -13.36
CA ASP A 18 -43.81 -23.15 -12.73
C ASP A 18 -43.90 -22.57 -11.32
N ASN A 19 -42.77 -22.46 -10.61
CA ASN A 19 -42.69 -21.86 -9.27
C ASN A 19 -42.99 -20.35 -9.26
N TYR A 20 -42.89 -19.69 -10.42
CA TYR A 20 -42.94 -18.23 -10.50
C TYR A 20 -44.13 -17.69 -11.30
N ARG A 21 -44.94 -18.57 -11.91
CA ARG A 21 -46.09 -18.19 -12.76
C ARG A 21 -47.22 -17.49 -12.01
N GLU A 22 -47.38 -17.75 -10.72
CA GLU A 22 -48.44 -17.14 -9.90
C GLU A 22 -48.16 -15.68 -9.51
N PHE A 23 -46.92 -15.21 -9.67
CA PHE A 23 -46.52 -13.86 -9.30
C PHE A 23 -46.72 -12.88 -10.46
N SER A 24 -47.39 -11.76 -10.17
CA SER A 24 -47.55 -10.68 -11.14
C SER A 24 -46.32 -9.78 -11.26
N GLN A 25 -45.41 -9.82 -10.27
CA GLN A 25 -44.15 -9.08 -10.26
C GLN A 25 -43.14 -9.79 -9.35
N ILE A 26 -41.90 -9.95 -9.82
CA ILE A 26 -40.79 -10.54 -9.05
C ILE A 26 -39.62 -9.56 -9.06
N ARG A 27 -39.16 -9.13 -7.88
CA ARG A 27 -37.98 -8.26 -7.74
C ARG A 27 -36.85 -9.01 -7.07
N VAL A 28 -35.68 -9.04 -7.70
CA VAL A 28 -34.47 -9.66 -7.15
C VAL A 28 -33.44 -8.57 -6.88
N TYR A 29 -32.97 -8.47 -5.64
CA TYR A 29 -31.83 -7.65 -5.26
C TYR A 29 -30.70 -8.59 -4.86
N THR A 30 -29.61 -8.57 -5.63
CA THR A 30 -28.49 -9.48 -5.42
C THR A 30 -27.15 -8.81 -5.66
N GLU A 31 -26.09 -9.27 -5.00
CA GLU A 31 -24.74 -8.82 -5.35
C GLU A 31 -24.31 -9.54 -6.64
N LYS A 32 -24.46 -10.86 -6.68
CA LYS A 32 -24.08 -11.72 -7.80
C LYS A 32 -25.28 -12.46 -8.40
N LEU A 33 -25.46 -12.39 -9.72
CA LEU A 33 -26.45 -13.16 -10.47
C LEU A 33 -25.75 -14.16 -11.40
N ILE A 34 -26.17 -15.42 -11.39
CA ILE A 34 -25.60 -16.50 -12.20
C ILE A 34 -26.65 -16.97 -13.20
N VAL A 35 -26.31 -16.95 -14.49
CA VAL A 35 -27.25 -17.24 -15.58
C VAL A 35 -26.59 -18.09 -16.66
N ASP A 36 -27.35 -18.92 -17.36
CA ASP A 36 -26.97 -19.46 -18.66
C ASP A 36 -27.93 -18.91 -19.75
N ASP A 37 -27.74 -19.33 -21.00
CA ASP A 37 -28.58 -18.82 -22.08
C ASP A 37 -30.04 -19.27 -21.93
N ARG A 38 -30.28 -20.48 -21.39
CA ARG A 38 -31.64 -20.95 -21.08
C ARG A 38 -32.29 -20.08 -20.01
N SER A 39 -31.61 -19.81 -18.90
CA SER A 39 -32.17 -19.04 -17.79
C SER A 39 -32.44 -17.60 -18.19
N LYS A 40 -31.60 -16.99 -19.04
CA LYS A 40 -31.88 -15.63 -19.58
C LYS A 40 -33.20 -15.59 -20.35
N GLU A 41 -33.45 -16.58 -21.20
CA GLU A 41 -34.72 -16.67 -21.93
C GLU A 41 -35.91 -16.83 -21.00
N VAL A 42 -35.76 -17.64 -19.94
CA VAL A 42 -36.81 -17.83 -18.93
C VAL A 42 -37.07 -16.55 -18.15
N LEU A 43 -36.01 -15.89 -17.65
CA LEU A 43 -36.11 -14.64 -16.90
C LEU A 43 -36.75 -13.52 -17.74
N ASN A 44 -36.48 -13.48 -19.05
CA ASN A 44 -37.09 -12.52 -19.98
C ASN A 44 -38.59 -12.80 -20.24
N ARG A 45 -39.05 -14.06 -20.08
CA ARG A 45 -40.46 -14.45 -20.28
C ARG A 45 -41.32 -14.21 -19.03
N LEU A 46 -40.69 -14.14 -17.86
CA LEU A 46 -41.35 -13.98 -16.56
C LEU A 46 -41.21 -12.53 -16.05
N PRO A 47 -42.05 -12.07 -15.10
CA PRO A 47 -42.07 -10.67 -14.66
C PRO A 47 -40.95 -10.33 -13.66
N PHE A 48 -39.70 -10.74 -13.96
CA PHE A 48 -38.52 -10.45 -13.16
C PHE A 48 -38.00 -9.02 -13.40
N ASN A 49 -37.65 -8.34 -12.31
CA ASN A 49 -36.89 -7.10 -12.31
C ASN A 49 -35.69 -7.29 -11.37
N ILE A 50 -34.51 -7.48 -11.96
CA ILE A 50 -33.31 -7.88 -11.24
C ILE A 50 -32.35 -6.69 -11.15
N LYS A 51 -31.94 -6.36 -9.92
CA LYS A 51 -30.84 -5.46 -9.64
C LYS A 51 -29.68 -6.30 -9.10
N ALA A 52 -28.68 -6.52 -9.95
CA ALA A 52 -27.45 -7.23 -9.62
C ALA A 52 -26.24 -6.28 -9.75
N GLU A 53 -25.27 -6.38 -8.84
CA GLU A 53 -23.99 -5.66 -8.99
C GLU A 53 -23.08 -6.36 -10.01
N GLU A 54 -23.16 -7.69 -10.07
CA GLU A 54 -22.39 -8.53 -10.98
C GLU A 54 -23.25 -9.63 -11.62
N VAL A 55 -23.12 -9.83 -12.95
CA VAL A 55 -23.79 -10.91 -13.69
C VAL A 55 -22.74 -11.85 -14.29
N ARG A 56 -22.84 -13.16 -14.03
CA ARG A 56 -21.89 -14.17 -14.49
C ARG A 56 -22.57 -15.34 -15.19
N THR A 57 -21.85 -15.99 -16.10
CA THR A 57 -22.35 -17.17 -16.83
C THR A 57 -22.00 -18.51 -16.15
N LYS A 58 -21.13 -18.49 -15.14
CA LYS A 58 -20.69 -19.67 -14.40
C LYS A 58 -20.53 -19.34 -12.92
N ASP A 59 -20.93 -20.27 -12.06
CA ASP A 59 -20.53 -20.22 -10.65
C ASP A 59 -19.21 -20.96 -10.46
N PHE A 60 -18.16 -20.23 -10.08
CA PHE A 60 -16.83 -20.81 -9.80
C PHE A 60 -16.71 -21.32 -8.36
N THR A 61 -17.74 -21.12 -7.51
CA THR A 61 -17.80 -21.74 -6.17
C THR A 61 -18.17 -23.23 -6.24
N GLU A 62 -18.70 -23.70 -7.37
CA GLU A 62 -19.15 -25.08 -7.57
C GLU A 62 -18.11 -25.98 -8.26
N GLU A 63 -16.95 -25.48 -8.71
CA GLU A 63 -15.89 -26.36 -9.20
C GLU A 63 -15.17 -26.99 -8.00
N PRO A 64 -15.27 -28.32 -7.80
CA PRO A 64 -14.59 -29.00 -6.70
C PRO A 64 -13.08 -28.85 -6.89
N GLY A 65 -12.46 -27.97 -6.11
CA GLY A 65 -11.02 -27.69 -6.20
C GLY A 65 -10.65 -26.21 -6.43
N CYS A 66 -11.63 -25.32 -6.65
CA CYS A 66 -11.41 -23.89 -6.77
C CYS A 66 -10.94 -23.31 -5.42
N LYS A 67 -9.63 -23.35 -5.18
CA LYS A 67 -9.01 -22.77 -3.98
C LYS A 67 -8.91 -21.26 -4.16
N THR A 68 -9.65 -20.52 -3.36
CA THR A 68 -9.41 -19.08 -3.19
C THR A 68 -8.24 -18.89 -2.24
N GLN A 69 -7.18 -18.25 -2.72
CA GLN A 69 -5.99 -17.94 -1.94
C GLN A 69 -5.88 -16.43 -1.73
N ASN A 70 -5.65 -16.02 -0.49
CA ASN A 70 -5.31 -14.64 -0.17
C ASN A 70 -3.86 -14.60 0.30
N VAL A 71 -3.04 -13.78 -0.37
CA VAL A 71 -1.61 -13.66 -0.08
C VAL A 71 -1.30 -12.22 0.24
N ASN A 72 -0.79 -11.97 1.44
CA ASN A 72 -0.18 -10.70 1.80
C ASN A 72 1.34 -10.83 1.62
N GLY A 73 1.97 -9.88 0.93
CA GLY A 73 3.39 -9.92 0.62
C GLY A 73 3.67 -10.34 -0.83
N ILE A 74 4.61 -11.28 -1.03
CA ILE A 74 5.08 -11.69 -2.35
C ILE A 74 4.50 -13.05 -2.72
N TYR A 75 3.87 -13.16 -3.89
CA TYR A 75 3.51 -14.44 -4.51
C TYR A 75 4.26 -14.60 -5.83
N GLU A 76 4.78 -15.80 -6.10
CA GLU A 76 5.52 -16.09 -7.32
C GLU A 76 4.81 -17.17 -8.15
N ILE A 77 4.64 -16.90 -9.44
CA ILE A 77 4.19 -17.85 -10.45
C ILE A 77 5.40 -18.19 -11.31
N ALA A 78 5.85 -19.44 -11.23
CA ALA A 78 6.94 -20.00 -12.00
C ALA A 78 6.47 -21.19 -12.85
N PRO A 79 7.23 -21.62 -13.89
CA PRO A 79 6.82 -22.70 -14.78
C PRO A 79 6.53 -24.05 -14.08
N ASP A 80 7.19 -24.29 -12.95
CA ASP A 80 7.07 -25.49 -12.12
C ASP A 80 6.02 -25.34 -10.99
N SER A 81 5.36 -24.18 -10.89
CA SER A 81 4.34 -23.93 -9.88
C SER A 81 3.17 -24.90 -10.04
N SER A 82 2.91 -25.68 -8.99
CA SER A 82 1.80 -26.62 -8.94
C SER A 82 0.51 -25.91 -8.55
N VAL A 83 -0.16 -25.36 -9.56
CA VAL A 83 -1.45 -24.66 -9.40
C VAL A 83 -2.58 -25.55 -9.98
N PRO A 84 -3.62 -25.88 -9.19
CA PRO A 84 -4.82 -26.54 -9.70
C PRO A 84 -5.55 -25.68 -10.73
N GLU A 85 -6.16 -26.31 -11.72
CA GLU A 85 -7.04 -25.63 -12.68
C GLU A 85 -8.19 -24.91 -11.94
N GLY A 86 -8.54 -23.71 -12.40
CA GLY A 86 -9.62 -22.91 -11.83
C GLY A 86 -9.23 -22.12 -10.56
N THR A 87 -7.97 -22.12 -10.13
CA THR A 87 -7.53 -21.41 -8.91
C THR A 87 -7.84 -19.91 -8.96
N SER A 88 -8.33 -19.34 -7.87
CA SER A 88 -8.53 -17.90 -7.69
C SER A 88 -7.54 -17.37 -6.65
N ILE A 89 -6.85 -16.27 -6.95
CA ILE A 89 -5.90 -15.65 -6.02
C ILE A 89 -6.10 -14.15 -5.88
N ALA A 90 -5.99 -13.64 -4.66
CA ALA A 90 -5.84 -12.22 -4.36
C ALA A 90 -4.48 -11.98 -3.69
N VAL A 91 -3.69 -11.05 -4.23
CA VAL A 91 -2.36 -10.68 -3.76
C VAL A 91 -2.38 -9.22 -3.30
N ASN A 92 -2.17 -8.99 -2.01
CA ASN A 92 -1.92 -7.66 -1.44
C ASN A 92 -0.40 -7.49 -1.27
N GLY A 93 0.25 -6.86 -2.24
CA GLY A 93 1.71 -6.75 -2.28
C GLY A 93 2.26 -6.91 -3.70
N MET A 94 3.05 -7.94 -3.94
CA MET A 94 3.72 -8.15 -5.22
C MET A 94 3.43 -9.54 -5.80
N LEU A 95 2.93 -9.58 -7.04
CA LEU A 95 2.84 -10.79 -7.85
C LEU A 95 4.05 -10.84 -8.81
N LYS A 96 4.97 -11.77 -8.57
CA LYS A 96 6.07 -12.07 -9.48
C LYS A 96 5.66 -13.17 -10.45
N ILE A 97 5.93 -12.98 -11.73
CA ILE A 97 5.73 -14.00 -12.75
C ILE A 97 7.08 -14.24 -13.42
N ALA A 98 7.53 -15.49 -13.43
CA ALA A 98 8.79 -15.88 -14.04
C ALA A 98 8.62 -16.15 -15.56
N PRO A 99 9.70 -16.07 -16.36
CA PRO A 99 9.68 -16.45 -17.76
C PRO A 99 9.18 -17.88 -17.96
N GLY A 100 8.38 -18.10 -19.02
CA GLY A 100 7.82 -19.43 -19.33
C GLY A 100 6.56 -19.83 -18.55
N SER A 101 6.01 -18.92 -17.73
CA SER A 101 4.85 -19.23 -16.86
C SER A 101 3.48 -19.09 -17.55
N GLN A 102 3.43 -18.94 -18.87
CA GLN A 102 2.19 -18.70 -19.63
C GLN A 102 1.14 -19.80 -19.41
N GLU A 103 1.56 -21.07 -19.40
CA GLU A 103 0.64 -22.20 -19.20
C GLU A 103 0.13 -22.29 -17.76
N VAL A 104 0.93 -21.88 -16.78
CA VAL A 104 0.50 -21.84 -15.37
C VAL A 104 -0.50 -20.70 -15.16
N LEU A 105 -0.27 -19.53 -15.79
CA LEU A 105 -1.20 -18.40 -15.73
C LEU A 105 -2.61 -18.76 -16.20
N LYS A 106 -2.73 -19.58 -17.25
CA LYS A 106 -4.03 -20.01 -17.79
C LYS A 106 -4.87 -20.83 -16.80
N ARG A 107 -4.23 -21.45 -15.81
CA ARG A 107 -4.93 -22.26 -14.78
C ARG A 107 -5.66 -21.41 -13.77
N PHE A 108 -5.36 -20.10 -13.69
CA PHE A 108 -6.05 -19.19 -12.79
C PHE A 108 -7.36 -18.72 -13.42
N SER A 109 -8.47 -18.92 -12.71
CA SER A 109 -9.78 -18.37 -13.09
C SER A 109 -9.89 -16.87 -12.74
N ARG A 110 -9.18 -16.44 -11.69
CA ARG A 110 -9.13 -15.04 -11.24
C ARG A 110 -7.80 -14.72 -10.57
N ILE A 111 -7.25 -13.56 -10.91
CA ILE A 111 -6.10 -12.97 -10.23
C ILE A 111 -6.49 -11.55 -9.85
N THR A 112 -6.45 -11.21 -8.57
CA THR A 112 -6.63 -9.84 -8.08
C THR A 112 -5.34 -9.37 -7.44
N VAL A 113 -4.78 -8.24 -7.87
CA VAL A 113 -3.51 -7.71 -7.32
C VAL A 113 -3.76 -6.30 -6.81
N ASN A 114 -3.64 -6.12 -5.50
CA ASN A 114 -3.55 -4.82 -4.85
C ASN A 114 -2.06 -4.52 -4.60
N GLY A 115 -1.40 -3.87 -5.55
CA GLY A 115 0.04 -3.59 -5.50
C GLY A 115 0.75 -3.71 -6.85
N VAL A 116 1.77 -4.55 -6.96
CA VAL A 116 2.66 -4.59 -8.13
C VAL A 116 2.66 -5.96 -8.81
N ILE A 117 2.49 -5.99 -10.14
CA ILE A 117 2.84 -7.17 -10.95
C ILE A 117 4.25 -6.97 -11.54
N LEU A 118 5.15 -7.92 -11.32
CA LEU A 118 6.48 -7.95 -11.94
C LEU A 118 6.57 -9.15 -12.88
N CYS A 119 6.69 -8.90 -14.19
CA CYS A 119 6.67 -9.97 -15.20
C CYS A 119 7.58 -9.68 -16.41
N PRO A 120 7.98 -10.70 -17.19
CA PRO A 120 8.68 -10.52 -18.45
C PRO A 120 7.82 -9.78 -19.47
N ARG A 121 8.44 -9.08 -20.42
CA ARG A 121 7.72 -8.38 -21.50
C ARG A 121 6.85 -9.33 -22.33
N SER A 122 7.29 -10.58 -22.56
CA SER A 122 6.46 -11.56 -23.28
C SER A 122 5.16 -11.94 -22.55
N ILE A 123 5.13 -11.79 -21.22
CA ILE A 123 3.95 -12.07 -20.39
C ILE A 123 3.11 -10.81 -20.20
N ALA A 124 3.75 -9.64 -20.09
CA ALA A 124 3.06 -8.37 -19.90
C ALA A 124 1.99 -8.11 -20.96
N SER A 125 2.24 -8.49 -22.22
CA SER A 125 1.29 -8.39 -23.32
C SER A 125 0.09 -9.34 -23.20
N LEU A 126 0.20 -10.41 -22.42
CA LEU A 126 -0.82 -11.43 -22.19
C LEU A 126 -1.64 -11.18 -20.92
N LEU A 127 -1.17 -10.28 -20.04
CA LEU A 127 -1.85 -9.95 -18.79
C LEU A 127 -3.28 -9.42 -18.96
N PRO A 128 -3.67 -8.69 -20.02
CA PRO A 128 -5.06 -8.25 -20.21
C PRO A 128 -6.02 -9.42 -20.53
N PHE A 129 -6.14 -10.40 -19.63
CA PHE A 129 -7.01 -11.56 -19.77
C PHE A 129 -8.23 -11.44 -18.85
N PRO A 130 -9.38 -12.05 -19.23
CA PRO A 130 -10.59 -12.05 -18.42
C PRO A 130 -10.33 -12.68 -17.04
N GLY A 131 -10.56 -11.92 -15.96
CA GLY A 131 -10.34 -12.39 -14.58
C GLY A 131 -9.10 -11.80 -13.91
N LEU A 132 -8.27 -11.03 -14.61
CA LEU A 132 -7.25 -10.19 -13.97
C LEU A 132 -7.86 -8.86 -13.50
N THR A 133 -7.65 -8.52 -12.23
CA THR A 133 -7.98 -7.20 -11.66
C THR A 133 -6.73 -6.64 -10.99
N ILE A 134 -6.34 -5.42 -11.34
CA ILE A 134 -5.15 -4.77 -10.78
C ILE A 134 -5.57 -3.44 -10.17
N ASN A 135 -5.32 -3.27 -8.88
CA ASN A 135 -5.31 -2.00 -8.18
C ASN A 135 -3.86 -1.65 -7.83
N GLY A 136 -3.15 -1.06 -8.80
CA GLY A 136 -1.73 -0.74 -8.69
C GLY A 136 -1.04 -0.70 -10.06
N ILE A 137 0.20 -1.19 -10.16
CA ILE A 137 1.03 -1.05 -11.37
C ILE A 137 1.62 -2.38 -11.85
N THR A 138 1.80 -2.48 -13.17
CA THR A 138 2.55 -3.58 -13.80
C THR A 138 3.93 -3.07 -14.22
N LYS A 139 4.98 -3.78 -13.80
CA LYS A 139 6.37 -3.57 -14.22
C LYS A 139 6.82 -4.74 -15.09
N ALA A 140 7.22 -4.42 -16.32
CA ALA A 140 7.72 -5.39 -17.28
C ALA A 140 9.25 -5.33 -17.38
N TYR A 141 9.93 -6.47 -17.29
CA TYR A 141 11.37 -6.59 -17.49
C TYR A 141 11.70 -7.36 -18.77
N PRO A 142 12.88 -7.13 -19.40
CA PRO A 142 13.29 -7.91 -20.58
C PRO A 142 13.40 -9.40 -20.24
N ASP A 143 12.91 -10.25 -21.12
CA ASP A 143 12.78 -11.70 -20.88
C ASP A 143 14.10 -12.43 -20.57
N ASP A 144 15.20 -11.91 -21.08
CA ASP A 144 16.56 -12.46 -20.96
C ASP A 144 17.36 -11.88 -19.79
N TYR A 145 16.77 -11.02 -18.97
CA TYR A 145 17.47 -10.33 -17.88
C TYR A 145 17.37 -11.09 -16.56
N VAL A 146 18.46 -11.09 -15.80
CA VAL A 146 18.50 -11.59 -14.43
C VAL A 146 17.82 -10.59 -13.51
N LEU A 147 16.83 -11.05 -12.74
CA LEU A 147 16.16 -10.25 -11.73
C LEU A 147 17.08 -10.05 -10.52
N MET A 148 17.22 -8.79 -10.12
CA MET A 148 17.89 -8.38 -8.89
C MET A 148 16.86 -7.93 -7.85
N ASP A 149 17.31 -7.66 -6.62
CA ASP A 149 16.50 -6.98 -5.63
C ASP A 149 15.98 -5.65 -6.17
N ASN A 150 14.79 -5.25 -5.73
CA ASN A 150 14.12 -4.04 -6.23
C ASN A 150 14.99 -2.78 -6.12
N GLN A 151 15.73 -2.68 -5.02
CA GLN A 151 16.72 -1.65 -4.73
C GLN A 151 18.07 -2.34 -4.66
N TYR A 152 18.87 -2.26 -5.72
CA TYR A 152 20.10 -3.05 -5.81
C TYR A 152 21.35 -2.22 -5.57
N ARG A 153 22.21 -2.69 -4.65
CA ARG A 153 23.52 -2.11 -4.37
C ARG A 153 24.57 -2.72 -5.30
N LEU A 154 25.25 -1.88 -6.08
CA LEU A 154 26.50 -2.28 -6.73
C LEU A 154 27.63 -2.14 -5.70
N ASP A 155 28.16 -3.29 -5.28
CA ASP A 155 29.40 -3.36 -4.51
C ASP A 155 30.61 -3.52 -5.45
N LYS A 156 31.81 -3.29 -4.90
CA LYS A 156 33.06 -3.43 -5.65
C LYS A 156 33.33 -4.83 -6.22
N TYR A 157 32.63 -5.85 -5.73
CA TYR A 157 32.79 -7.23 -6.18
C TYR A 157 31.77 -7.60 -7.26
N PHE A 158 30.74 -6.80 -7.50
CA PHE A 158 29.74 -7.05 -8.52
C PHE A 158 30.38 -7.22 -9.92
N PRO A 159 31.33 -6.37 -10.36
CA PRO A 159 32.06 -6.59 -11.62
C PRO A 159 32.80 -7.92 -11.72
N LEU A 160 33.19 -8.52 -10.58
CA LEU A 160 33.84 -9.84 -10.55
C LEU A 160 32.81 -10.96 -10.74
N ARG A 161 31.65 -10.84 -10.09
CA ARG A 161 30.57 -11.85 -10.07
C ARG A 161 29.66 -11.81 -11.28
N ALA A 162 29.52 -10.64 -11.92
CA ALA A 162 28.65 -10.47 -13.08
C ALA A 162 29.04 -11.41 -14.22
N GLN A 163 28.06 -12.12 -14.76
CA GLN A 163 28.20 -12.95 -15.95
C GLN A 163 28.37 -12.10 -17.21
N GLU A 164 29.16 -12.59 -18.15
CA GLU A 164 29.37 -11.95 -19.46
C GLU A 164 28.07 -11.97 -20.28
N ASN A 165 27.88 -10.95 -21.12
CA ASN A 165 26.72 -10.79 -22.02
C ASN A 165 25.35 -10.91 -21.31
N THR A 166 25.28 -10.49 -20.04
CA THR A 166 24.09 -10.64 -19.21
C THR A 166 23.46 -9.29 -18.89
N GLY A 167 22.15 -9.22 -19.07
CA GLY A 167 21.33 -8.11 -18.61
C GLY A 167 20.85 -8.32 -17.17
N TYR A 168 20.79 -7.27 -16.38
CA TYR A 168 20.28 -7.28 -15.02
C TYR A 168 19.15 -6.26 -14.85
N TYR A 169 18.11 -6.62 -14.12
CA TYR A 169 16.95 -5.76 -13.90
C TYR A 169 16.69 -5.53 -12.41
N ALA A 170 16.53 -4.27 -12.03
CA ALA A 170 16.01 -3.88 -10.71
C ALA A 170 14.74 -3.04 -10.88
N ALA A 171 13.70 -3.36 -10.11
CA ALA A 171 12.38 -2.78 -10.32
C ALA A 171 12.27 -1.31 -9.86
N SER A 172 13.04 -0.90 -8.85
CA SER A 172 12.99 0.46 -8.29
C SER A 172 14.19 1.29 -8.70
N PHE A 173 15.38 0.91 -8.24
CA PHE A 173 16.61 1.61 -8.60
C PHE A 173 17.84 0.74 -8.40
N ILE A 174 18.93 1.15 -9.05
CA ILE A 174 20.28 0.63 -8.83
C ILE A 174 21.11 1.77 -8.27
N TYR A 175 21.94 1.52 -7.26
CA TYR A 175 22.83 2.52 -6.72
C TYR A 175 24.26 2.01 -6.63
N ASP A 176 25.17 2.89 -6.99
CA ASP A 176 26.59 2.71 -6.78
C ASP A 176 26.92 2.83 -5.30
N GLY A 177 27.18 1.68 -4.69
CA GLY A 177 27.38 1.55 -3.25
C GLY A 177 28.84 1.53 -2.83
N ASP A 178 29.79 1.64 -3.77
CA ASP A 178 31.22 1.55 -3.49
C ASP A 178 32.03 2.30 -4.54
N ILE A 179 32.89 3.23 -4.09
CA ILE A 179 33.79 4.01 -4.96
C ILE A 179 34.79 3.13 -5.73
N GLU A 180 35.03 1.89 -5.28
CA GLU A 180 35.90 0.94 -5.96
C GLU A 180 35.18 0.10 -7.05
N THR A 181 33.91 0.40 -7.36
CA THR A 181 33.15 -0.34 -8.38
C THR A 181 33.72 -0.12 -9.80
N ASP A 182 34.28 -1.19 -10.38
CA ASP A 182 34.87 -1.16 -11.73
C ASP A 182 33.81 -1.30 -12.85
N PHE A 183 33.26 -0.16 -13.28
CA PHE A 183 32.33 -0.09 -14.41
C PHE A 183 32.99 -0.41 -15.76
N THR A 184 34.30 -0.21 -15.90
CA THR A 184 35.04 -0.56 -17.12
C THR A 184 35.03 -2.07 -17.33
N LYS A 185 35.20 -2.85 -16.26
CA LYS A 185 35.10 -4.30 -16.29
C LYS A 185 33.69 -4.79 -16.63
N LEU A 186 32.65 -4.11 -16.15
CA LEU A 186 31.26 -4.41 -16.54
C LEU A 186 31.04 -4.15 -18.03
N ALA A 187 31.59 -3.05 -18.56
CA ALA A 187 31.55 -2.75 -19.99
C ALA A 187 32.28 -3.81 -20.81
N ALA A 188 33.48 -4.25 -20.40
CA ALA A 188 34.23 -5.30 -21.07
C ALA A 188 33.50 -6.64 -21.09
N LYS A 189 32.72 -6.93 -20.03
CA LYS A 189 31.85 -8.12 -19.95
C LYS A 189 30.55 -7.97 -20.74
N ASN A 190 30.31 -6.84 -21.41
CA ASN A 190 29.06 -6.53 -22.09
C ASN A 190 27.83 -6.71 -21.18
N VAL A 191 27.95 -6.27 -19.93
CA VAL A 191 26.83 -6.25 -18.98
C VAL A 191 25.89 -5.10 -19.32
N LYS A 192 24.58 -5.34 -19.16
CA LYS A 192 23.54 -4.33 -19.29
C LYS A 192 22.68 -4.26 -18.03
N PHE A 193 22.16 -3.08 -17.74
CA PHE A 193 21.25 -2.83 -16.63
C PHE A 193 19.97 -2.19 -17.14
N SER A 194 18.84 -2.62 -16.58
CA SER A 194 17.55 -1.99 -16.80
C SER A 194 16.89 -1.65 -15.47
N THR A 195 16.54 -0.38 -15.30
CA THR A 195 15.90 0.16 -14.10
C THR A 195 15.20 1.49 -14.40
N GLY A 196 14.30 1.93 -13.51
CA GLY A 196 13.67 3.25 -13.61
C GLY A 196 14.56 4.40 -13.15
N LYS A 197 15.54 4.12 -12.28
CA LYS A 197 16.39 5.14 -11.68
C LYS A 197 17.75 4.58 -11.29
N ILE A 198 18.77 5.40 -11.42
CA ILE A 198 20.13 5.10 -10.99
C ILE A 198 20.70 6.21 -10.10
N TYR A 199 21.45 5.80 -9.10
CA TYR A 199 22.31 6.69 -8.33
C TYR A 199 23.75 6.30 -8.61
N ILE A 200 24.53 7.22 -9.15
CA ILE A 200 25.86 6.93 -9.66
C ILE A 200 26.84 8.01 -9.21
N ARG A 201 28.05 7.58 -8.82
CA ARG A 201 29.11 8.50 -8.42
C ARG A 201 29.56 9.35 -9.58
N LYS A 202 29.94 10.59 -9.29
CA LYS A 202 30.42 11.54 -10.29
C LYS A 202 31.57 10.99 -11.12
N SER A 203 32.56 10.38 -10.45
CA SER A 203 33.72 9.75 -11.09
C SER A 203 33.37 8.56 -11.98
N HIS A 204 32.22 7.91 -11.76
CA HIS A 204 31.79 6.73 -12.51
C HIS A 204 30.80 7.03 -13.65
N LEU A 205 30.25 8.25 -13.73
CA LEU A 205 29.21 8.60 -14.69
C LEU A 205 29.56 8.20 -16.14
N GLU A 206 30.72 8.65 -16.64
CA GLU A 206 31.07 8.46 -18.06
C GLU A 206 31.17 6.99 -18.46
N THR A 207 31.74 6.15 -17.58
CA THR A 207 31.92 4.71 -17.83
C THR A 207 30.67 3.89 -17.53
N ALA A 208 29.85 4.32 -16.57
CA ALA A 208 28.67 3.58 -16.12
C ALA A 208 27.45 3.80 -17.03
N LEU A 209 27.19 5.04 -17.47
CA LEU A 209 25.96 5.40 -18.19
C LEU A 209 25.66 4.51 -19.43
N PRO A 210 26.64 4.14 -20.28
CA PRO A 210 26.38 3.26 -21.43
C PRO A 210 25.91 1.83 -21.09
N LEU A 211 25.99 1.43 -19.82
CA LEU A 211 25.53 0.12 -19.34
C LEU A 211 24.04 0.13 -19.01
N PHE A 212 23.46 1.30 -18.73
CA PHE A 212 22.06 1.45 -18.32
C PHE A 212 21.14 1.78 -19.50
N ASN A 213 19.86 1.48 -19.35
CA ASN A 213 18.82 1.86 -20.30
C ASN A 213 18.63 3.39 -20.34
N ILE A 214 18.27 3.92 -21.52
CA ILE A 214 18.19 5.37 -21.77
C ILE A 214 17.08 6.07 -20.95
N GLU A 215 16.05 5.33 -20.54
CA GLU A 215 14.91 5.86 -19.80
C GLU A 215 15.18 6.02 -18.28
N ALA A 216 16.30 5.50 -17.78
CA ALA A 216 16.61 5.56 -16.35
C ALA A 216 16.86 7.02 -15.92
N LYS A 217 16.16 7.47 -14.86
CA LYS A 217 16.47 8.75 -14.21
C LYS A 217 17.86 8.67 -13.58
N ILE A 218 18.75 9.59 -13.95
CA ILE A 218 20.11 9.66 -13.41
C ILE A 218 20.14 10.59 -12.21
N VAL A 219 20.76 10.14 -11.11
CA VAL A 219 21.06 10.95 -9.93
C VAL A 219 22.56 10.85 -9.64
N GLU A 220 23.25 11.99 -9.71
CA GLU A 220 24.68 12.09 -9.39
C GLU A 220 24.88 12.09 -7.86
N ILE A 221 25.80 11.24 -7.39
CA ILE A 221 26.25 11.19 -5.99
C ILE A 221 27.69 11.73 -5.91
N PRO A 222 28.03 12.56 -4.91
CA PRO A 222 29.41 12.92 -4.64
C PRO A 222 30.28 11.70 -4.27
N ASP A 223 31.49 11.61 -4.81
CA ASP A 223 32.38 10.44 -4.65
C ASP A 223 32.71 10.12 -3.18
N ASN A 224 32.80 11.15 -2.34
CA ASN A 224 33.17 11.05 -0.92
C ASN A 224 32.02 10.62 0.00
N CYS A 225 30.79 10.48 -0.50
CA CYS A 225 29.63 10.19 0.34
C CYS A 225 29.34 8.68 0.42
N ASN A 226 29.10 8.17 1.64
CA ASN A 226 28.50 6.86 1.82
C ASN A 226 27.00 6.92 1.50
N VAL A 227 26.51 5.93 0.75
CA VAL A 227 25.10 5.87 0.33
C VAL A 227 24.32 4.99 1.29
N ILE A 228 23.24 5.53 1.85
CA ILE A 228 22.34 4.84 2.77
C ILE A 228 20.96 4.76 2.13
N VAL A 229 20.35 3.60 2.21
CA VAL A 229 18.99 3.34 1.70
C VAL A 229 18.14 2.82 2.86
N ALA A 230 17.26 3.69 3.36
CA ALA A 230 16.32 3.35 4.41
C ALA A 230 15.23 4.43 4.48
N ASP A 231 13.99 4.00 4.75
CA ASP A 231 12.83 4.89 4.72
C ASP A 231 12.86 5.91 5.87
N GLN A 232 13.28 5.49 7.07
CA GLN A 232 13.48 6.35 8.24
C GLN A 232 14.88 6.13 8.81
N ASN A 233 15.61 7.22 9.05
CA ASN A 233 16.94 7.20 9.64
C ASN A 233 16.99 8.17 10.81
N GLU A 234 17.56 7.75 11.94
CA GLU A 234 17.90 8.65 13.04
C GLU A 234 19.39 9.00 12.95
N LEU A 235 19.71 10.29 12.94
CA LEU A 235 21.10 10.74 13.01
C LEU A 235 21.56 10.73 14.46
N ASP A 236 22.14 9.63 14.91
CA ASP A 236 22.79 9.50 16.22
C ASP A 236 24.29 9.17 16.09
N GLU A 237 24.98 9.05 17.24
CA GLU A 237 26.41 8.72 17.25
C GLU A 237 26.69 7.33 16.65
N GLN A 238 25.78 6.37 16.80
CA GLN A 238 25.94 5.03 16.23
C GLN A 238 25.84 5.08 14.69
N PHE A 239 24.91 5.87 14.17
CA PHE A 239 24.72 6.10 12.74
C PHE A 239 25.99 6.70 12.13
N VAL A 240 26.55 7.75 12.74
CA VAL A 240 27.79 8.39 12.28
C VAL A 240 28.99 7.45 12.40
N ASN A 241 29.07 6.63 13.46
CA ASN A 241 30.15 5.65 13.60
C ASN A 241 30.08 4.53 12.55
N THR A 242 28.87 4.17 12.11
CA THR A 242 28.65 3.10 11.14
C THR A 242 28.87 3.59 9.71
N TYR A 243 28.33 4.76 9.37
CA TYR A 243 28.28 5.26 7.99
C TYR A 243 29.22 6.44 7.72
N GLY A 244 29.94 6.93 8.73
CA GLY A 244 30.89 8.02 8.61
C GLY A 244 30.23 9.41 8.60
N THR A 245 30.99 10.40 8.13
CA THR A 245 30.64 11.83 8.24
C THR A 245 30.18 12.47 6.93
N ASN A 246 30.30 11.77 5.81
CA ASN A 246 29.90 12.23 4.49
C ASN A 246 28.79 11.29 3.97
N LEU A 247 27.56 11.79 3.92
CA LEU A 247 26.36 10.95 3.81
C LEU A 247 25.49 11.37 2.63
N TYR A 248 25.01 10.36 1.89
CA TYR A 248 23.95 10.47 0.89
C TYR A 248 22.82 9.50 1.25
N ILE A 249 21.66 10.03 1.63
CA ILE A 249 20.53 9.26 2.14
C ILE A 249 19.42 9.21 1.09
N ILE A 250 19.12 8.01 0.62
CA ILE A 250 17.95 7.72 -0.21
C ILE A 250 16.80 7.36 0.73
N GLY A 251 16.07 8.39 1.15
CA GLY A 251 15.00 8.30 2.15
C GLY A 251 14.88 9.58 2.98
N HIS A 252 14.31 9.45 4.17
CA HIS A 252 14.13 10.56 5.12
C HIS A 252 15.15 10.48 6.26
N LEU A 253 15.43 11.62 6.89
CA LEU A 253 16.33 11.71 8.04
C LEU A 253 15.66 12.48 9.19
N HIS A 254 15.75 11.94 10.39
CA HIS A 254 15.44 12.63 11.63
C HIS A 254 16.72 13.05 12.33
N VAL A 255 16.71 14.28 12.88
CA VAL A 255 17.83 14.83 13.65
C VAL A 255 17.29 15.51 14.91
N ALA A 256 17.34 14.81 16.03
CA ALA A 256 16.98 15.34 17.34
C ALA A 256 18.05 16.27 17.94
N ALA A 257 17.65 17.21 18.79
CA ALA A 257 18.58 18.14 19.46
C ALA A 257 19.54 17.44 20.43
N GLU A 258 19.12 16.33 21.04
CA GLU A 258 20.00 15.49 21.86
C GLU A 258 21.16 14.88 21.05
N ASN A 259 20.96 14.72 19.74
CA ASN A 259 21.96 14.20 18.81
C ASN A 259 22.82 15.29 18.14
N MET A 260 22.85 16.50 18.71
CA MET A 260 23.68 17.60 18.21
C MET A 260 25.16 17.24 18.08
N HIS A 261 25.69 16.39 18.98
CA HIS A 261 27.08 15.92 18.91
C HIS A 261 27.35 15.13 17.63
N ALA A 262 26.45 14.23 17.25
CA ALA A 262 26.54 13.46 16.01
C ALA A 262 26.44 14.38 14.79
N LEU A 263 25.48 15.30 14.79
CA LEU A 263 25.32 16.30 13.72
C LEU A 263 26.58 17.17 13.55
N ASN A 264 27.25 17.53 14.64
CA ASN A 264 28.47 18.34 14.59
C ASN A 264 29.63 17.65 13.87
N ARG A 265 29.66 16.32 13.86
CA ARG A 265 30.67 15.51 13.15
C ARG A 265 30.42 15.41 11.64
N ILE A 266 29.20 15.70 11.17
CA ILE A 266 28.85 15.57 9.76
C ILE A 266 29.56 16.64 8.95
N GLU A 267 30.24 16.22 7.88
CA GLU A 267 30.95 17.10 6.95
C GLU A 267 30.10 17.42 5.72
N SER A 268 29.43 16.41 5.17
CA SER A 268 28.54 16.55 4.01
C SER A 268 27.25 15.75 4.22
N LEU A 269 26.11 16.36 3.91
CA LEU A 269 24.80 15.73 4.07
C LEU A 269 23.88 16.00 2.88
N PHE A 270 23.51 14.93 2.20
CA PHE A 270 22.52 14.93 1.12
C PHE A 270 21.41 13.95 1.51
N VAL A 271 20.17 14.41 1.52
CA VAL A 271 18.98 13.61 1.82
C VAL A 271 18.03 13.78 0.65
N GLU A 272 17.63 12.70 -0.01
CA GLU A 272 16.68 12.84 -1.12
C GLU A 272 15.29 13.24 -0.61
N GLY A 273 14.86 12.67 0.52
CA GLY A 273 13.60 13.02 1.17
C GLY A 273 13.71 14.24 2.08
N ASP A 274 12.87 14.23 3.10
CA ASP A 274 12.78 15.30 4.07
C ASP A 274 13.75 15.10 5.24
N ILE A 275 14.27 16.22 5.76
CA ILE A 275 14.95 16.27 7.05
C ILE A 275 13.94 16.78 8.08
N THR A 276 13.57 15.94 9.03
CA THR A 276 12.81 16.35 10.22
C THR A 276 13.78 16.67 11.34
N THR A 277 13.68 17.85 11.93
CA THR A 277 14.65 18.31 12.93
C THR A 277 14.05 19.28 13.94
N GLN A 278 14.81 19.58 14.99
CA GLN A 278 14.47 20.59 15.99
C GLN A 278 15.23 21.91 15.72
N LYS A 279 14.72 23.01 16.27
CA LYS A 279 15.19 24.38 16.01
C LYS A 279 16.68 24.56 16.32
N GLU A 280 17.17 23.87 17.33
CA GLU A 280 18.57 23.88 17.78
C GLU A 280 19.51 23.40 16.67
N CYS A 281 19.12 22.38 15.92
CA CYS A 281 19.93 21.74 14.87
C CYS A 281 19.98 22.53 13.56
N VAL A 282 19.03 23.45 13.33
CA VAL A 282 18.86 24.16 12.06
C VAL A 282 20.09 24.98 11.69
N LEU A 283 20.70 25.68 12.65
CA LEU A 283 21.92 26.47 12.40
C LEU A 283 23.02 25.56 11.86
N ARG A 284 23.25 24.44 12.53
CA ARG A 284 24.30 23.50 12.16
C ARG A 284 24.04 22.82 10.82
N LEU A 285 22.79 22.48 10.49
CA LEU A 285 22.39 21.94 9.18
C LEU A 285 22.62 22.95 8.05
N ASN A 286 22.35 24.24 8.30
CA ASN A 286 22.62 25.31 7.34
C ASN A 286 24.13 25.54 7.14
N GLU A 287 24.94 25.43 8.19
CA GLU A 287 26.40 25.58 8.13
C GLU A 287 27.06 24.55 7.22
N ILE A 288 26.64 23.28 7.28
CA ILE A 288 27.10 22.25 6.32
C ILE A 288 26.36 22.29 4.98
N LYS A 289 25.43 23.23 4.81
CA LYS A 289 24.61 23.35 3.59
C LYS A 289 23.94 22.03 3.24
N ALA A 290 23.33 21.38 4.24
CA ALA A 290 22.61 20.13 4.04
C ALA A 290 21.57 20.28 2.92
N ILE A 291 21.57 19.33 1.98
CA ILE A 291 20.63 19.31 0.85
C ILE A 291 19.52 18.33 1.17
N CYS A 292 18.27 18.77 1.06
CA CYS A 292 17.07 17.95 1.27
C CYS A 292 15.90 18.43 0.39
N SER A 293 14.87 17.59 0.24
CA SER A 293 13.62 18.00 -0.40
C SER A 293 12.93 19.09 0.42
N ASN A 294 12.72 18.84 1.71
CA ASN A 294 12.23 19.84 2.66
C ASN A 294 12.92 19.70 4.02
N MET A 295 13.15 20.83 4.69
CA MET A 295 13.56 20.87 6.09
C MET A 295 12.34 21.16 6.96
N ILE A 296 11.88 20.15 7.69
CA ILE A 296 10.72 20.21 8.57
C ILE A 296 11.22 20.46 9.99
N VAL A 297 11.10 21.71 10.43
CA VAL A 297 11.49 22.10 11.80
C VAL A 297 10.32 21.89 12.73
N SER A 298 10.39 20.81 13.50
CA SER A 298 9.49 20.53 14.61
C SER A 298 9.69 21.57 15.70
N ARG A 299 8.60 22.21 16.12
CA ARG A 299 8.59 23.17 17.23
C ARG A 299 8.08 22.46 18.47
N GLY A 300 8.86 22.52 19.55
CA GLY A 300 8.54 21.86 20.80
C GLY A 300 8.63 20.32 20.76
N VAL A 301 7.84 19.65 21.59
CA VAL A 301 7.92 18.19 21.79
C VAL A 301 7.25 17.45 20.63
N VAL A 302 7.88 16.41 20.09
CA VAL A 302 7.26 15.55 19.06
C VAL A 302 7.00 14.17 19.63
N MET A 303 5.79 13.65 19.42
CA MET A 303 5.40 12.28 19.75
C MET A 303 4.94 11.60 18.46
N GLU A 304 5.71 10.63 17.97
CA GLU A 304 5.50 10.01 16.65
C GLU A 304 5.56 8.48 16.71
N ASP A 305 4.83 7.80 15.81
CA ASP A 305 4.81 6.33 15.66
C ASP A 305 4.43 5.57 16.95
N MET A 306 3.54 6.16 17.75
CA MET A 306 3.13 5.62 19.05
C MET A 306 1.84 4.82 18.95
N ALA A 307 1.83 3.58 19.46
CA ALA A 307 0.59 2.82 19.62
C ALA A 307 -0.40 3.55 20.56
N MET A 308 0.11 4.13 21.65
CA MET A 308 -0.69 4.93 22.59
C MET A 308 0.14 6.08 23.16
N ALA A 309 -0.44 7.27 23.21
CA ALA A 309 0.14 8.44 23.86
C ALA A 309 -0.89 9.09 24.81
N THR A 310 -0.42 9.70 25.89
CA THR A 310 -1.26 10.47 26.80
C THR A 310 -0.67 11.86 27.00
N LEU A 311 -1.52 12.88 26.90
CA LEU A 311 -1.18 14.27 27.16
C LEU A 311 -1.96 14.74 28.39
N ASP A 312 -1.21 15.13 29.41
CA ASP A 312 -1.73 15.82 30.58
C ASP A 312 -1.41 17.32 30.51
N ARG A 313 -2.00 18.07 31.45
CA ARG A 313 -1.80 19.52 31.53
C ARG A 313 -0.33 19.88 31.71
N THR A 314 0.37 19.15 32.57
CA THR A 314 1.78 19.39 32.90
C THR A 314 2.68 19.29 31.67
N THR A 315 2.42 18.31 30.80
CA THR A 315 3.17 18.08 29.57
C THR A 315 3.03 19.27 28.63
N LEU A 316 1.81 19.76 28.42
CA LEU A 316 1.56 20.90 27.54
C LEU A 316 2.04 22.24 28.12
N GLU A 317 1.99 22.42 29.44
CA GLU A 317 2.52 23.63 30.10
C GLU A 317 4.05 23.69 30.04
N ARG A 318 4.73 22.54 30.17
CA ARG A 318 6.19 22.43 30.05
C ARG A 318 6.67 22.58 28.61
N ALA A 319 5.86 22.17 27.63
CA ALA A 319 6.17 22.27 26.22
C ALA A 319 5.90 23.70 25.69
N THR A 320 6.76 24.65 26.10
CA THR A 320 6.62 26.08 25.80
C THR A 320 6.75 26.44 24.32
N GLU A 321 7.27 25.53 23.48
CA GLU A 321 7.28 25.69 22.02
C GLU A 321 6.19 24.85 21.32
N GLY A 322 5.35 24.12 22.08
CA GLY A 322 4.26 23.28 21.59
C GLY A 322 4.56 21.78 21.64
N VAL A 323 3.58 20.98 21.25
CA VAL A 323 3.61 19.52 21.13
C VAL A 323 3.00 19.17 19.79
N LEU A 324 3.72 18.39 18.98
CA LEU A 324 3.21 17.75 17.77
C LEU A 324 3.04 16.26 18.05
N VAL A 325 1.84 15.74 17.87
CA VAL A 325 1.58 14.29 17.86
C VAL A 325 1.30 13.86 16.43
N ARG A 326 2.04 12.88 15.90
CA ARG A 326 1.87 12.33 14.55
C ARG A 326 1.82 10.79 14.60
N ASP A 327 1.11 10.16 13.67
CA ASP A 327 1.11 8.70 13.46
C ASP A 327 0.82 7.90 14.75
N CYS A 328 -0.10 8.42 15.58
CA CYS A 328 -0.48 7.77 16.83
C CYS A 328 -1.80 7.00 16.70
N ALA A 329 -1.81 5.71 17.06
CA ALA A 329 -3.03 4.92 16.96
C ALA A 329 -4.09 5.36 17.99
N LEU A 330 -3.67 5.76 19.20
CA LEU A 330 -4.57 6.29 20.22
C LEU A 330 -3.90 7.36 21.07
N LEU A 331 -4.30 8.62 20.86
CA LEU A 331 -3.95 9.74 21.73
C LEU A 331 -5.04 9.96 22.78
N LYS A 332 -4.68 10.00 24.05
CA LYS A 332 -5.58 10.41 25.15
C LYS A 332 -5.19 11.80 25.63
N ILE A 333 -6.17 12.72 25.70
CA ILE A 333 -6.00 14.03 26.32
C ILE A 333 -6.73 14.00 27.65
N GLU A 334 -6.00 14.22 28.75
CA GLU A 334 -6.58 14.21 30.09
C GLU A 334 -7.56 15.36 30.27
N LYS A 335 -8.59 15.15 31.10
CA LYS A 335 -9.71 16.10 31.27
C LYS A 335 -9.30 17.44 31.88
N ASP A 336 -8.16 17.47 32.58
CA ASP A 336 -7.63 18.65 33.25
C ASP A 336 -6.89 19.62 32.30
N VAL A 337 -6.69 19.22 31.04
CA VAL A 337 -6.09 20.06 30.00
C VAL A 337 -7.08 21.13 29.52
N PRO A 338 -6.80 22.44 29.69
CA PRO A 338 -7.67 23.51 29.21
C PRO A 338 -7.75 23.60 27.68
N GLU A 339 -8.89 24.03 27.15
CA GLU A 339 -9.12 24.21 25.70
C GLU A 339 -8.13 25.20 25.06
N GLU A 340 -7.83 26.29 25.75
CA GLU A 340 -6.88 27.31 25.29
C GLU A 340 -5.47 26.73 25.16
N LEU A 341 -5.09 25.87 26.11
CA LEU A 341 -3.78 25.23 26.10
C LEU A 341 -3.66 24.26 24.93
N ILE A 342 -4.72 23.50 24.62
CA ILE A 342 -4.80 22.65 23.42
C ILE A 342 -4.59 23.50 22.16
N ARG A 343 -5.36 24.59 22.00
CA ARG A 343 -5.28 25.46 20.81
C ARG A 343 -3.92 26.10 20.61
N GLN A 344 -3.26 26.48 21.70
CA GLN A 344 -1.98 27.19 21.65
C GLN A 344 -0.78 26.26 21.52
N ARG A 345 -0.85 25.07 22.13
CA ARG A 345 0.32 24.21 22.33
C ARG A 345 0.24 22.88 21.61
N LEU A 346 -0.91 22.42 21.12
CA LEU A 346 -1.02 21.09 20.52
C LEU A 346 -1.25 21.18 19.02
N LYS A 347 -0.61 20.26 18.27
CA LYS A 347 -0.95 19.89 16.89
C LYS A 347 -1.03 18.39 16.79
N ILE A 348 -2.00 17.87 16.07
CA ILE A 348 -2.25 16.43 15.91
C ILE A 348 -2.34 16.12 14.42
N ARG A 349 -1.63 15.08 13.95
CA ARG A 349 -1.61 14.64 12.56
C ARG A 349 -1.71 13.13 12.44
N ASP A 350 -2.40 12.63 11.43
CA ASP A 350 -2.35 11.22 11.02
C ASP A 350 -2.61 10.22 12.17
N CYS A 351 -3.44 10.62 13.14
CA CYS A 351 -3.76 9.80 14.30
C CYS A 351 -5.06 9.02 14.04
N ALA A 352 -5.09 7.73 14.34
CA ALA A 352 -6.31 6.94 14.15
C ALA A 352 -7.41 7.40 15.13
N LYS A 353 -7.06 7.74 16.37
CA LYS A 353 -8.04 8.18 17.37
C LYS A 353 -7.49 9.15 18.40
N VAL A 354 -8.27 10.18 18.69
CA VAL A 354 -8.04 11.10 19.82
C VAL A 354 -9.20 11.00 20.81
N ASN A 355 -8.90 10.51 22.00
CA ASN A 355 -9.83 10.46 23.13
C ASN A 355 -9.70 11.74 23.97
N CYS A 356 -10.75 12.56 23.94
CA CYS A 356 -10.84 13.81 24.70
C CYS A 356 -12.25 13.96 25.29
N SER A 357 -12.41 14.85 26.27
CA SER A 357 -13.72 15.20 26.81
C SER A 357 -14.61 15.92 25.78
N ASN A 358 -15.90 16.06 26.08
CA ASN A 358 -16.85 16.75 25.20
C ASN A 358 -16.53 18.24 25.10
N GLU A 359 -16.08 18.83 26.21
CA GLU A 359 -15.65 20.22 26.35
C GLU A 359 -14.42 20.47 25.46
N GLN A 360 -13.41 19.59 25.52
CA GLN A 360 -12.20 19.72 24.72
C GLN A 360 -12.40 19.49 23.22
N LYS A 361 -13.49 18.82 22.80
CA LYS A 361 -13.67 18.31 21.44
C LYS A 361 -13.46 19.39 20.38
N ALA A 362 -14.01 20.58 20.57
CA ALA A 362 -13.89 21.68 19.61
C ALA A 362 -12.46 22.22 19.50
N ALA A 363 -11.71 22.25 20.60
CA ALA A 363 -10.30 22.65 20.60
C ALA A 363 -9.43 21.59 19.93
N VAL A 364 -9.68 20.31 20.22
CA VAL A 364 -8.95 19.17 19.64
C VAL A 364 -9.17 19.08 18.14
N SER A 365 -10.41 19.19 17.67
CA SER A 365 -10.71 19.21 16.23
C SER A 365 -10.03 20.36 15.50
N ALA A 366 -9.89 21.53 16.12
CA ALA A 366 -9.26 22.70 15.48
C ALA A 366 -7.75 22.55 15.29
N VAL A 367 -7.08 21.69 16.06
CA VAL A 367 -5.63 21.46 15.98
C VAL A 367 -5.26 20.12 15.34
N SER A 368 -6.26 19.38 14.85
CA SER A 368 -6.09 18.06 14.24
C SER A 368 -6.18 18.14 12.72
N SER A 369 -5.31 17.42 12.02
CA SER A 369 -5.44 17.11 10.58
C SER A 369 -5.33 15.60 10.37
N ASP A 370 -6.15 15.03 9.48
CA ASP A 370 -6.12 13.61 9.13
C ASP A 370 -6.28 12.66 10.34
N VAL A 371 -7.24 12.99 11.20
CA VAL A 371 -7.59 12.16 12.37
C VAL A 371 -8.91 11.43 12.10
N ALA A 372 -8.90 10.09 12.20
CA ALA A 372 -10.07 9.29 11.84
C ALA A 372 -11.21 9.40 12.87
N PHE A 373 -10.91 9.58 14.17
CA PHE A 373 -11.93 9.75 15.21
C PHE A 373 -11.51 10.70 16.34
N ILE A 374 -12.39 11.62 16.73
CA ILE A 374 -12.19 12.53 17.88
C ILE A 374 -13.40 12.46 18.84
N GLY A 375 -13.14 12.05 20.09
CA GLY A 375 -14.13 12.06 21.18
C GLY A 375 -14.03 10.88 22.15
N THR A 376 -15.00 10.79 23.06
CA THR A 376 -15.02 9.85 24.20
C THR A 376 -15.43 8.40 23.88
N SER A 377 -15.88 8.12 22.66
CA SER A 377 -16.39 6.78 22.30
C SER A 377 -15.32 5.71 22.54
N SER A 378 -15.69 4.55 23.06
CA SER A 378 -14.72 3.49 23.39
C SER A 378 -14.09 2.85 22.15
N VAL A 379 -12.88 2.28 22.30
CA VAL A 379 -12.18 1.53 21.23
C VAL A 379 -12.95 0.25 20.83
N LYS A 380 -13.81 -0.28 21.71
CA LYS A 380 -14.66 -1.46 21.43
C LYS A 380 -15.68 -1.23 20.32
N SER A 381 -16.18 -0.01 20.11
CA SER A 381 -17.12 0.26 19.00
C SER A 381 -16.43 0.48 17.65
N LEU A 382 -15.10 0.60 17.63
CA LEU A 382 -14.31 0.85 16.41
C LEU A 382 -13.65 -0.41 15.88
N PHE A 383 -13.05 -1.24 16.75
CA PHE A 383 -12.49 -2.52 16.29
C PHE A 383 -13.55 -3.52 15.82
N GLY A 384 -14.76 -3.49 16.39
CA GLY A 384 -15.87 -4.31 15.89
C GLY A 384 -16.38 -3.90 14.51
N ASN A 385 -16.17 -2.63 14.10
CA ASN A 385 -16.62 -2.09 12.82
C ASN A 385 -15.51 -2.06 11.76
N LEU A 386 -14.23 -2.07 12.15
CA LEU A 386 -13.09 -2.10 11.20
C LEU A 386 -12.56 -3.51 10.91
N PHE A 387 -12.66 -4.43 11.87
CA PHE A 387 -12.27 -5.83 11.73
C PHE A 387 -13.48 -6.66 12.11
N GLY A 388 -14.28 -7.02 11.10
CA GLY A 388 -15.59 -7.62 11.27
C GLY A 388 -15.63 -8.70 12.33
N ASN A 389 -16.61 -8.59 13.22
CA ASN A 389 -17.23 -9.75 13.79
C ASN A 389 -18.74 -9.61 13.59
N GLY A 390 -19.32 -10.62 12.94
CA GLY A 390 -20.70 -10.64 12.50
C GLY A 390 -21.70 -10.51 13.65
N SER A 391 -22.95 -10.29 13.23
CA SER A 391 -24.15 -10.07 14.03
C SER A 391 -24.27 -8.68 14.68
N ALA A 392 -24.56 -7.68 13.85
CA ALA A 392 -25.42 -6.59 14.27
C ALA A 392 -26.62 -6.58 13.32
N GLU A 393 -27.76 -7.06 13.81
CA GLU A 393 -29.06 -6.89 13.16
C GLU A 393 -29.23 -5.41 12.86
N MET A 394 -29.24 -5.08 11.57
CA MET A 394 -29.56 -3.74 11.11
C MET A 394 -31.09 -3.60 11.24
N GLU A 395 -31.55 -3.06 12.37
CA GLU A 395 -32.91 -2.53 12.48
C GLU A 395 -33.06 -1.42 11.44
N LEU A 396 -33.58 -1.78 10.28
CA LEU A 396 -34.16 -0.84 9.34
C LEU A 396 -35.34 -0.17 10.05
N GLN A 397 -35.16 1.11 10.36
CA GLN A 397 -36.29 2.00 10.57
C GLN A 397 -37.24 1.86 9.37
N PRO A 398 -38.53 1.56 9.59
CA PRO A 398 -39.45 1.41 8.48
C PRO A 398 -39.78 2.80 7.97
N GLU A 399 -39.11 3.23 6.90
CA GLU A 399 -39.72 4.20 6.01
C GLU A 399 -40.99 3.55 5.45
N THR A 400 -42.13 4.08 5.88
CA THR A 400 -43.47 3.73 5.42
C THR A 400 -43.57 3.97 3.91
N SER A 401 -43.24 2.96 3.12
CA SER A 401 -43.60 2.92 1.70
C SER A 401 -44.93 2.19 1.57
N ALA A 402 -45.95 2.92 1.13
CA ALA A 402 -47.23 2.35 0.73
C ALA A 402 -47.05 1.44 -0.50
N PHE A 403 -46.74 0.17 -0.26
CA PHE A 403 -46.81 -0.93 -1.23
C PHE A 403 -47.49 -2.14 -0.59
N GLU A 404 -48.82 -2.06 -0.56
CA GLU A 404 -49.84 -3.10 -0.81
C GLU A 404 -49.60 -4.55 -0.30
N ASP A 405 -50.50 -4.95 0.62
CA ASP A 405 -50.82 -6.20 1.33
C ASP A 405 -50.64 -7.60 0.66
N ASP A 406 -49.89 -7.78 -0.43
CA ASP A 406 -49.76 -9.09 -1.12
C ASP A 406 -48.33 -9.38 -1.65
N THR A 407 -47.30 -9.03 -0.88
CA THR A 407 -45.87 -9.28 -1.24
C THR A 407 -45.25 -10.35 -0.34
N ARG A 408 -44.75 -11.45 -0.95
CA ARG A 408 -43.90 -12.44 -0.27
C ARG A 408 -42.44 -12.00 -0.31
N TYR A 409 -41.72 -12.23 0.79
CA TYR A 409 -40.32 -11.87 0.94
C TYR A 409 -39.46 -13.12 1.15
N ILE A 410 -38.31 -13.15 0.48
CA ILE A 410 -37.26 -14.16 0.64
C ILE A 410 -35.96 -13.42 0.91
N ASN A 411 -35.29 -13.77 2.01
CA ASN A 411 -33.94 -13.29 2.33
C ASN A 411 -33.04 -14.52 2.50
N ALA A 412 -31.94 -14.61 1.75
CA ALA A 412 -31.03 -15.75 1.81
C ALA A 412 -29.61 -15.32 1.41
N GLU A 413 -28.56 -15.96 1.90
CA GLU A 413 -27.20 -15.71 1.37
C GLU A 413 -27.09 -16.22 -0.09
N TYR A 414 -27.63 -17.41 -0.35
CA TYR A 414 -27.72 -18.01 -1.68
C TYR A 414 -29.15 -18.44 -1.99
N TYR A 415 -29.64 -18.12 -3.18
CA TYR A 415 -30.97 -18.50 -3.65
C TYR A 415 -30.94 -19.04 -5.08
N GLU A 416 -31.34 -20.30 -5.25
CA GLU A 416 -31.58 -20.92 -6.55
C GLU A 416 -33.02 -20.60 -6.99
N LEU A 417 -33.17 -19.98 -8.16
CA LEU A 417 -34.47 -19.78 -8.82
C LEU A 417 -34.97 -21.10 -9.41
#